data_AF-A0AB34PWW3-F1
#
_entry.id   AF-A0AB34PWW3-F1
#
_cell.length_a   1.000
_cell.length_b   1.000
_cell.length_c   1.000
_cell.angle_alpha   90.00
_cell.angle_beta   90.00
_cell.angle_gamma   90.00
#
_symmetry.space_group_name_H-M   'P 1'
#
loop_
_entity.id
_entity.type
_entity.pdbx_description
1 polymer ?
#
loop_
_entity_poly.entity_id
_entity_poly.type
_entity_poly.pdbx_seq_one_letter_code
_entity_poly.pdbx_strand_id
1 'polypeptide(L)'
;MRAYNHPILVNPTRWLRGPKKHAAALYHNGYYPSLDNNPFALALARLDANSPSSTLPIGNGIPLTVTQQDNHHVLTPTLNDTIEPSRLIVNSARYIKLIVDRPKAIQKLVPLQFIQQCKSSKAKVGMDRDMVDVIDKMYRQRIEELLEDVGNESGESGIILKPMDVPVRIEGSTTYVNNIFTTHPKFINYTHRELSQLILAYTDFVNL
;
A
#
# COMPACT_ATOMS: atom_id res chain seq x y z
N MET A 1 -10.55 26.52 -15.96
CA MET A 1 -10.05 25.41 -15.11
C MET A 1 -10.19 25.82 -13.66
N ARG A 2 -11.02 25.14 -12.88
CA ARG A 2 -11.03 25.31 -11.42
C ARG A 2 -9.96 24.38 -10.85
N ALA A 3 -8.91 24.95 -10.25
CA ALA A 3 -7.99 24.17 -9.43
C ALA A 3 -8.78 23.66 -8.21
N TYR A 4 -8.91 22.34 -8.09
CA TYR A 4 -9.49 21.73 -6.91
C TYR A 4 -8.49 21.87 -5.75
N ASN A 5 -8.65 22.94 -4.95
CA ASN A 5 -7.87 23.16 -3.74
C ASN A 5 -8.33 22.19 -2.64
N HIS A 6 -7.78 20.97 -2.66
CA HIS A 6 -8.12 19.90 -1.73
C HIS A 6 -7.52 20.17 -0.33
N PRO A 7 -8.31 20.34 0.75
CA PRO A 7 -7.80 20.71 2.08
C PRO A 7 -6.84 19.67 2.68
N ILE A 8 -7.02 18.39 2.34
CA ILE A 8 -6.12 17.29 2.74
C ILE A 8 -4.73 17.43 2.09
N LEU A 9 -4.65 17.98 0.85
CA LEU A 9 -3.38 18.14 0.13
C LEU A 9 -2.68 19.46 0.44
N VAL A 10 -3.38 20.44 1.02
CA VAL A 10 -2.85 21.77 1.28
C VAL A 10 -2.04 21.85 2.58
N ASN A 11 -2.17 20.89 3.51
CA ASN A 11 -1.39 20.96 4.75
C ASN A 11 -1.12 19.62 5.45
N PRO A 12 -0.12 18.84 4.98
CA PRO A 12 0.26 17.58 5.64
C PRO A 12 0.83 17.79 7.06
N THR A 13 1.28 19.00 7.41
CA THR A 13 1.81 19.27 8.77
C THR A 13 0.73 19.41 9.85
N ARG A 14 -0.53 19.66 9.48
CA ARG A 14 -1.67 19.70 10.43
C ARG A 14 -2.01 18.35 11.04
N TRP A 15 -1.56 17.26 10.41
CA TRP A 15 -1.80 15.89 10.85
C TRP A 15 -0.82 15.45 11.96
N LEU A 16 0.23 16.24 12.21
CA LEU A 16 1.39 15.82 12.99
C LEU A 16 1.61 16.59 14.29
N ARG A 17 0.74 17.55 14.69
CA ARG A 17 0.96 18.30 15.94
C ARG A 17 -0.31 18.60 16.75
N GLY A 18 -0.57 17.73 17.73
CA GLY A 18 -1.28 18.08 18.96
C GLY A 18 -2.83 18.02 18.95
N PRO A 19 -3.47 18.07 20.14
CA PRO A 19 -4.88 17.76 20.30
C PRO A 19 -5.74 18.99 20.01
N LYS A 20 -6.10 19.24 18.74
CA LYS A 20 -7.13 20.25 18.43
C LYS A 20 -8.08 19.79 17.32
N LYS A 21 -9.20 19.24 17.80
CA LYS A 21 -10.55 19.16 17.22
C LYS A 21 -10.66 18.44 15.88
N HIS A 22 -11.06 17.17 15.95
CA HIS A 22 -11.70 16.46 14.85
C HIS A 22 -12.85 17.32 14.33
N ALA A 23 -12.75 17.80 13.09
CA ALA A 23 -13.90 18.39 12.42
C ALA A 23 -14.84 17.24 12.03
N ALA A 24 -15.68 16.80 12.96
CA ALA A 24 -16.61 15.67 12.80
C ALA A 24 -17.41 15.76 11.48
N ALA A 25 -17.78 16.98 11.08
CA ALA A 25 -18.48 17.24 9.82
C ALA A 25 -17.71 16.79 8.56
N LEU A 26 -16.37 16.78 8.57
CA LEU A 26 -15.56 16.29 7.45
C LEU A 26 -15.56 14.75 7.35
N TYR A 27 -15.86 14.05 8.44
CA TYR A 27 -16.00 12.60 8.48
C TYR A 27 -17.43 12.15 8.15
N HIS A 28 -18.43 12.95 8.53
CA HIS A 28 -19.85 12.66 8.29
C HIS A 28 -20.31 13.03 6.88
N ASN A 29 -19.80 14.13 6.32
CA ASN A 29 -20.08 14.53 4.94
C ASN A 29 -18.92 14.08 4.07
N GLY A 30 -19.02 12.88 3.49
CA GLY A 30 -18.06 12.41 2.51
C GLY A 30 -17.85 13.46 1.43
N TYR A 31 -16.63 13.94 1.25
CA TYR A 31 -16.28 14.97 0.25
C TYR A 31 -16.33 14.46 -1.19
N TYR A 32 -16.62 13.17 -1.37
CA TYR A 32 -16.71 12.51 -2.64
C TYR A 32 -18.15 12.02 -2.83
N PRO A 33 -18.85 12.46 -3.88
CA PRO A 33 -20.27 12.18 -4.07
C PRO A 33 -20.60 10.71 -4.39
N SER A 34 -19.60 9.85 -4.65
CA SER A 34 -19.80 8.40 -4.81
C SER A 34 -18.48 7.64 -4.63
N LEU A 35 -18.09 7.35 -3.38
CA LEU A 35 -16.96 6.42 -3.09
C LEU A 35 -17.42 4.99 -2.84
N ASP A 36 -18.72 4.77 -2.74
CA ASP A 36 -19.28 3.51 -2.24
C ASP A 36 -18.88 2.32 -3.11
N ASN A 37 -18.65 2.55 -4.41
CA ASN A 37 -18.21 1.55 -5.37
C ASN A 37 -16.74 1.69 -5.79
N ASN A 38 -16.00 2.63 -5.19
CA ASN A 38 -14.58 2.82 -5.50
C ASN A 38 -13.73 2.09 -4.44
N PRO A 39 -13.17 0.91 -4.78
CA PRO A 39 -12.40 0.12 -3.81
C PRO A 39 -11.14 0.84 -3.28
N PHE A 40 -10.65 1.85 -4.00
CA PHE A 40 -9.45 2.62 -3.66
C PHE A 40 -9.73 3.65 -2.58
N ALA A 41 -10.87 4.34 -2.66
CA ALA A 41 -11.26 5.31 -1.65
C ALA A 41 -11.56 4.66 -0.30
N LEU A 42 -12.10 3.44 -0.32
CA LEU A 42 -12.28 2.63 0.90
C LEU A 42 -10.95 2.18 1.51
N ALA A 43 -9.94 1.88 0.68
CA ALA A 43 -8.60 1.49 1.15
C ALA A 43 -7.83 2.67 1.77
N LEU A 44 -7.99 3.88 1.23
CA LEU A 44 -7.40 5.11 1.78
C LEU A 44 -8.07 5.58 3.07
N ALA A 45 -9.35 5.26 3.27
CA ALA A 45 -10.09 5.60 4.49
C ALA A 45 -9.71 4.74 5.70
N ARG A 46 -9.15 3.55 5.48
CA ARG A 46 -8.69 2.65 6.55
C ARG A 46 -7.23 2.96 6.90
N LEU A 47 -7.03 3.54 8.08
CA LEU A 47 -5.72 3.78 8.67
C LEU A 47 -5.42 2.70 9.71
N ASP A 48 -4.17 2.26 9.76
CA ASP A 48 -3.68 1.42 10.86
C ASP A 48 -2.63 2.17 11.69
N ALA A 49 -2.65 1.91 12.99
CA ALA A 49 -1.71 2.45 13.97
C ALA A 49 -0.35 1.76 13.79
N ASN A 50 0.40 2.22 12.79
CA ASN A 50 1.69 1.65 12.45
C ASN A 50 2.75 1.84 13.55
N SER A 51 2.61 2.83 14.42
CA SER A 51 3.42 2.98 15.63
C SER A 51 2.69 3.87 16.65
N PRO A 52 3.17 3.94 17.91
CA PRO A 52 2.67 4.93 18.86
C PRO A 52 2.76 6.38 18.37
N SER A 53 3.60 6.67 17.36
CA SER A 53 3.86 8.00 16.83
C SER A 53 3.55 8.16 15.32
N SER A 54 3.03 7.14 14.64
CA SER A 54 2.79 7.19 13.19
C SER A 54 1.63 6.30 12.77
N THR A 55 0.76 6.84 11.92
CA THR A 55 -0.29 6.09 11.22
C THR A 55 0.06 6.00 9.74
N LEU A 56 -0.22 4.86 9.11
CA LEU A 56 -0.14 4.70 7.66
C LEU A 56 -1.51 4.23 7.13
N PRO A 57 -1.96 4.72 5.96
CA PRO A 57 -3.08 4.09 5.26
C PRO A 57 -2.75 2.64 4.94
N ILE A 58 -3.68 1.73 5.22
CA ILE A 58 -3.49 0.29 4.98
C ILE A 58 -3.17 0.07 3.50
N GLY A 59 -3.90 0.73 2.60
CA GLY A 59 -3.68 0.60 1.15
C GLY A 59 -2.33 1.12 0.63
N ASN A 60 -1.55 1.83 1.44
CA ASN A 60 -0.24 2.36 1.07
C ASN A 60 0.89 1.84 1.98
N GLY A 61 0.60 0.81 2.78
CA GLY A 61 1.55 0.16 3.66
C GLY A 61 1.66 -1.32 3.30
N ILE A 62 2.87 -1.86 3.33
CA ILE A 62 3.11 -3.30 3.20
C ILE A 62 3.22 -3.86 4.63
N PRO A 63 2.34 -4.77 5.06
CA PRO A 63 2.48 -5.44 6.34
C PRO A 63 3.76 -6.28 6.39
N LEU A 64 4.52 -6.12 7.47
CA LEU A 64 5.67 -6.93 7.82
C LEU A 64 5.34 -7.75 9.05
N THR A 65 5.43 -9.07 8.95
CA THR A 65 5.38 -9.99 10.10
C THR A 65 6.78 -10.43 10.49
N VAL A 66 6.93 -11.02 11.67
CA VAL A 66 8.21 -11.58 12.11
C VAL A 66 8.17 -13.09 11.95
N THR A 67 8.97 -13.61 11.03
CA THR A 67 9.14 -15.05 10.81
C THR A 67 10.49 -15.52 11.34
N GLN A 68 10.57 -16.79 11.76
CA GLN A 68 11.84 -17.42 12.15
C GLN A 68 12.47 -18.12 10.93
N GLN A 69 13.68 -17.72 10.57
CA GLN A 69 14.51 -18.32 9.52
C GLN A 69 15.87 -18.68 10.12
N ASP A 70 16.31 -19.94 10.02
CA ASP A 70 17.62 -20.41 10.47
C ASP A 70 18.05 -19.89 11.87
N ASN A 71 17.14 -19.99 12.85
CA ASN A 71 17.31 -19.49 14.23
C ASN A 71 17.44 -17.96 14.40
N HIS A 72 17.15 -17.19 13.36
CA HIS A 72 17.05 -15.74 13.39
C HIS A 72 15.63 -15.27 13.13
N HIS A 73 15.25 -14.14 13.74
CA HIS A 73 13.98 -13.48 13.46
C HIS A 73 14.17 -12.48 12.33
N VAL A 74 13.32 -12.53 11.31
CA VAL A 74 13.39 -11.66 10.14
C VAL A 74 12.01 -11.06 9.88
N LEU A 75 11.98 -9.78 9.51
CA LEU A 75 10.78 -9.14 9.01
C LEU A 75 10.50 -9.63 7.59
N THR A 76 9.31 -10.16 7.37
CA THR A 76 8.89 -10.72 6.09
C THR A 76 7.62 -10.00 5.63
N PRO A 77 7.57 -9.55 4.37
CA PRO A 77 6.40 -8.86 3.83
C PRO A 77 5.28 -9.86 3.53
N THR A 78 4.03 -9.40 3.69
CA THR A 78 2.83 -10.13 3.26
C THR A 78 1.91 -9.18 2.51
N LEU A 79 1.32 -9.64 1.40
CA LEU A 79 0.26 -8.92 0.69
C LEU A 79 -1.14 -9.30 1.20
N ASN A 80 -1.24 -10.43 1.90
CA ASN A 80 -2.49 -10.97 2.41
C ASN A 80 -2.76 -10.48 3.84
N ASP A 81 -4.04 -10.44 4.18
CA ASP A 81 -4.48 -10.28 5.56
C ASP A 81 -3.83 -11.36 6.44
N THR A 82 -3.17 -10.93 7.50
CA THR A 82 -2.48 -11.82 8.44
C THR A 82 -3.08 -11.68 9.83
N ILE A 83 -3.21 -12.81 10.52
CA ILE A 83 -3.61 -12.88 11.93
C ILE A 83 -2.38 -12.65 12.83
N GLU A 84 -1.18 -12.79 12.27
CA GLU A 84 0.06 -12.59 13.01
C GLU A 84 0.30 -11.10 13.31
N PRO A 85 0.99 -10.80 14.43
CA PRO A 85 1.46 -9.45 14.69
C PRO A 85 2.22 -8.89 13.50
N SER A 86 1.70 -7.81 12.94
CA SER A 86 2.30 -7.15 11.78
C SER A 86 2.53 -5.66 12.04
N ARG A 87 3.35 -5.07 11.18
CA ARG A 87 3.62 -3.64 11.17
C ARG A 87 3.82 -3.16 9.75
N LEU A 88 3.26 -2.02 9.39
CA LEU A 88 3.33 -1.51 8.03
C LEU A 88 4.70 -0.85 7.75
N ILE A 89 5.28 -1.15 6.60
CA ILE A 89 6.33 -0.34 5.98
C ILE A 89 5.73 0.48 4.84
N VAL A 90 6.29 1.66 4.56
CA VAL A 90 5.83 2.48 3.44
C VAL A 90 6.04 1.71 2.13
N ASN A 91 5.00 1.68 1.30
CA ASN A 91 5.02 1.05 -0.01
C ASN A 91 5.87 1.84 -1.03
N SER A 92 7.19 1.76 -0.92
CA SER A 92 8.14 2.46 -1.79
C SER A 92 9.46 1.69 -1.84
N ALA A 93 9.84 1.21 -3.02
CA ALA A 93 11.09 0.49 -3.22
C ALA A 93 12.30 1.33 -2.77
N ARG A 94 12.28 2.64 -3.06
CA ARG A 94 13.34 3.57 -2.68
C ARG A 94 13.46 3.72 -1.15
N TYR A 95 12.34 3.85 -0.46
CA TYR A 95 12.32 3.96 1.00
C TYR A 95 12.82 2.67 1.65
N ILE A 96 12.34 1.52 1.17
CA ILE A 96 12.72 0.21 1.70
C ILE A 96 14.23 -0.01 1.54
N LYS A 97 14.78 0.23 0.35
CA LYS A 97 16.23 0.14 0.08
C LYS A 97 17.06 0.97 1.06
N LEU A 98 16.58 2.14 1.45
CA LEU A 98 17.27 3.02 2.40
C LEU A 98 17.17 2.55 3.87
N ILE A 99 16.12 1.82 4.23
CA ILE A 99 15.91 1.33 5.60
C ILE A 99 16.65 0.02 5.88
N VAL A 100 16.81 -0.83 4.88
CA VAL A 100 17.44 -2.15 5.06
C VAL A 100 18.87 -2.03 5.60
N ASP A 101 19.59 -0.96 5.25
CA ASP A 101 20.93 -0.68 5.78
C ASP A 101 20.93 0.06 7.14
N ARG A 102 19.75 0.27 7.76
CA ARG A 102 19.58 1.06 8.99
C ARG A 102 18.98 0.20 10.11
N PRO A 103 19.80 -0.52 10.89
CA PRO A 103 19.32 -1.40 11.98
C PRO A 103 18.38 -0.72 12.98
N LYS A 104 18.63 0.55 13.33
CA LYS A 104 17.75 1.30 14.26
C LYS A 104 16.38 1.59 13.65
N ALA A 105 16.28 1.72 12.33
CA ALA A 105 15.00 1.91 11.64
C ALA A 105 14.24 0.58 11.54
N ILE A 106 14.95 -0.52 11.24
CA ILE A 106 14.38 -1.88 11.24
C ILE A 106 13.74 -2.23 12.58
N GLN A 107 14.40 -1.90 13.70
CA GLN A 107 13.83 -2.15 15.03
C GLN A 107 12.52 -1.39 15.29
N LYS A 108 12.27 -0.27 14.59
CA LYS A 108 10.98 0.43 14.65
C LYS A 108 9.90 -0.24 13.79
N LEU A 109 10.24 -1.24 13.00
CA LEU A 109 9.29 -2.01 12.19
C LEU A 109 8.93 -3.35 12.83
N VAL A 110 9.52 -3.68 13.98
CA VAL A 110 9.14 -4.87 14.74
C VAL A 110 7.76 -4.64 15.41
N PRO A 111 6.79 -5.56 15.24
CA PRO A 111 5.49 -5.49 15.90
C PRO A 111 5.63 -5.50 17.43
N LEU A 112 4.91 -4.59 18.11
CA LEU A 112 4.98 -4.50 19.59
C LEU A 112 4.47 -5.76 20.28
N GLN A 113 3.42 -6.38 19.74
CA GLN A 113 2.87 -7.63 20.27
C GLN A 113 3.90 -8.77 20.20
N PHE A 114 4.70 -8.84 19.12
CA PHE A 114 5.81 -9.80 19.02
C PHE A 114 6.86 -9.57 20.12
N ILE A 115 7.25 -8.32 20.36
CA ILE A 115 8.22 -7.97 21.42
C ILE A 115 7.70 -8.39 22.81
N GLN A 116 6.41 -8.17 23.08
CA GLN A 116 5.76 -8.57 24.33
C GLN A 116 5.71 -10.10 24.48
N GLN A 117 5.43 -10.84 23.40
CA GLN A 117 5.36 -12.30 23.40
C GLN A 117 6.74 -12.96 23.55
N CYS A 118 7.77 -12.43 22.89
CA CYS A 118 9.11 -13.03 22.90
C CYS A 118 9.83 -12.94 24.26
N LYS A 119 9.31 -12.19 25.24
CA LYS A 119 9.91 -11.93 26.59
C LYS A 119 11.38 -11.43 26.59
N SER A 120 11.99 -11.29 25.42
CA SER A 120 13.35 -10.81 25.18
C SER A 120 13.25 -9.51 24.41
N SER A 121 13.47 -8.39 25.10
CA SER A 121 13.56 -7.05 24.51
C SER A 121 14.76 -6.86 23.57
N LYS A 122 15.52 -7.93 23.31
CA LYS A 122 16.76 -7.95 22.52
C LYS A 122 16.75 -8.95 21.37
N ALA A 123 15.62 -9.57 21.04
CA ALA A 123 15.51 -10.40 19.85
C ALA A 123 15.98 -9.57 18.63
N LYS A 124 17.14 -9.95 18.07
CA LYS A 124 17.76 -9.21 16.96
C LYS A 124 16.97 -9.54 15.70
N VAL A 125 15.88 -8.80 15.48
CA VAL A 125 15.09 -8.92 14.26
C VAL A 125 15.83 -8.22 13.12
N GLY A 126 16.11 -8.97 12.06
CA GLY A 126 16.70 -8.48 10.82
C GLY A 126 15.65 -8.15 9.77
N MET A 127 16.13 -7.62 8.65
CA MET A 127 15.38 -7.43 7.43
C MET A 127 16.28 -7.87 6.29
N ASP A 128 15.75 -8.62 5.33
CA ASP A 128 16.54 -9.13 4.21
C ASP A 128 17.07 -7.98 3.33
N ARG A 129 18.29 -8.12 2.82
CA ARG A 129 18.90 -7.20 1.86
C ARG A 129 18.13 -7.11 0.56
N ASP A 130 17.57 -8.24 0.16
CA ASP A 130 16.86 -8.38 -1.12
C ASP A 130 15.35 -8.12 -0.95
N MET A 131 14.93 -7.47 0.15
CA MET A 131 13.52 -7.19 0.45
C MET A 131 12.77 -6.53 -0.71
N VAL A 132 13.41 -5.60 -1.41
CA VAL A 132 12.80 -4.90 -2.55
C VAL A 132 12.45 -5.88 -3.66
N ASP A 133 13.35 -6.81 -3.96
CA ASP A 133 13.15 -7.82 -5.00
C ASP A 133 12.12 -8.87 -4.56
N VAL A 134 12.10 -9.22 -3.28
CA VAL A 134 11.06 -10.09 -2.69
C VAL A 134 9.68 -9.46 -2.87
N ILE A 135 9.52 -8.18 -2.54
CA ILE A 135 8.24 -7.46 -2.66
C ILE A 135 7.84 -7.30 -4.14
N ASP A 136 8.78 -6.92 -5.02
CA ASP A 136 8.52 -6.82 -6.46
C ASP A 136 7.99 -8.15 -7.02
N LYS A 137 8.65 -9.24 -6.69
CA LYS A 137 8.25 -10.58 -7.10
C LYS A 137 6.87 -10.96 -6.55
N MET A 138 6.60 -10.69 -5.27
CA MET A 138 5.30 -10.98 -4.66
C MET A 138 4.15 -10.24 -5.36
N TYR A 139 4.33 -8.95 -5.65
CA TYR A 139 3.32 -8.18 -6.38
C TYR A 139 3.12 -8.73 -7.79
N ARG A 140 4.20 -8.96 -8.53
CA ARG A 140 4.13 -9.48 -9.90
C ARG A 140 3.41 -10.81 -9.96
N GLN A 141 3.82 -11.77 -9.13
CA GLN A 141 3.20 -13.09 -9.08
C GLN A 141 1.70 -12.99 -8.79
N ARG A 142 1.31 -12.22 -7.77
CA ARG A 142 -0.11 -12.10 -7.41
C ARG A 142 -0.95 -11.39 -8.48
N ILE A 143 -0.39 -10.36 -9.12
CA ILE A 143 -1.05 -9.63 -10.20
C ILE A 143 -1.19 -10.54 -11.43
N GLU A 144 -0.16 -11.28 -11.80
CA GLU A 144 -0.17 -12.22 -12.92
C GLU A 144 -1.21 -13.33 -12.70
N GLU A 145 -1.23 -13.95 -11.52
CA GLU A 145 -2.25 -14.93 -11.13
C GLU A 145 -3.67 -14.38 -11.31
N LEU A 146 -3.96 -13.20 -10.76
CA LEU A 146 -5.29 -12.60 -10.84
C LEU A 146 -5.63 -12.11 -12.25
N LEU A 147 -4.63 -11.77 -13.08
CA LEU A 147 -4.85 -11.35 -14.46
C LEU A 147 -5.25 -12.50 -15.37
N GLU A 148 -4.84 -13.74 -15.08
CA GLU A 148 -5.25 -14.93 -15.84
C GLU A 148 -6.77 -15.16 -15.77
N ASP A 149 -7.37 -14.86 -14.60
CA ASP A 149 -8.81 -15.00 -14.36
C ASP A 149 -9.65 -13.89 -15.03
N VAL A 150 -9.03 -12.79 -15.44
CA VAL A 150 -9.73 -11.68 -16.12
C VAL A 150 -9.88 -12.01 -17.61
N GLY A 151 -11.11 -12.20 -18.06
CA GLY A 151 -11.43 -12.36 -19.47
C GLY A 151 -11.25 -11.08 -20.31
N ASN A 152 -11.73 -11.11 -21.56
CA ASN A 152 -11.82 -9.91 -22.38
C ASN A 152 -13.01 -9.08 -21.92
N GLU A 153 -12.75 -8.14 -21.00
CA GLU A 153 -13.75 -7.23 -20.47
C GLU A 153 -13.76 -5.88 -21.19
N SER A 154 -14.89 -5.19 -21.11
CA SER A 154 -15.05 -3.81 -21.57
C SER A 154 -16.00 -3.07 -20.64
N GLY A 155 -15.78 -1.78 -20.41
CA GLY A 155 -16.65 -0.97 -19.57
C GLY A 155 -16.20 0.48 -19.46
N GLU A 156 -16.97 1.27 -18.69
CA GLU A 156 -16.74 2.72 -18.52
C GLU A 156 -15.97 3.06 -17.23
N SER A 157 -15.86 2.10 -16.29
CA SER A 157 -15.21 2.29 -14.99
C SER A 157 -14.27 1.12 -14.71
N GLY A 158 -12.97 1.37 -14.73
CA GLY A 158 -11.97 0.31 -14.57
C GLY A 158 -10.54 0.80 -14.76
N ILE A 159 -9.61 -0.16 -14.79
CA ILE A 159 -8.21 0.06 -15.12
C ILE A 159 -7.97 -0.35 -16.58
N ILE A 160 -7.27 0.49 -17.34
CA ILE A 160 -6.72 0.13 -18.64
C ILE A 160 -5.21 -0.01 -18.49
N LEU A 161 -4.72 -1.24 -18.59
CA LEU A 161 -3.30 -1.52 -18.74
C LEU A 161 -2.93 -1.28 -20.21
N LYS A 162 -2.11 -0.26 -20.50
CA LYS A 162 -1.49 -0.10 -21.83
C LYS A 162 -0.10 0.53 -21.73
N PRO A 163 0.78 0.37 -22.74
CA PRO A 163 2.07 1.05 -22.76
C PRO A 163 1.88 2.58 -22.74
N MET A 164 2.58 3.27 -21.84
CA MET A 164 2.49 4.71 -21.63
C MET A 164 3.84 5.32 -21.23
N ASP A 165 3.96 6.62 -21.41
CA ASP A 165 5.10 7.46 -21.01
C ASP A 165 5.06 7.88 -19.54
N VAL A 166 3.87 7.85 -18.92
CA VAL A 166 3.64 8.15 -17.51
C VAL A 166 3.15 6.92 -16.75
N PRO A 167 3.49 6.75 -15.46
CA PRO A 167 3.09 5.57 -14.69
C PRO A 167 1.56 5.39 -14.56
N VAL A 168 0.85 6.49 -14.26
CA VAL A 168 -0.61 6.50 -14.08
C VAL A 168 -1.20 7.76 -14.69
N ARG A 169 -2.35 7.63 -15.35
CA ARG A 169 -3.20 8.74 -15.81
C ARG A 169 -4.65 8.44 -15.50
N ILE A 170 -5.38 9.39 -14.92
CA ILE A 170 -6.80 9.21 -14.57
C ILE A 170 -7.65 10.10 -15.49
N GLU A 171 -8.62 9.52 -16.19
CA GLU A 171 -9.60 10.26 -17.00
C GLU A 171 -11.01 9.78 -16.64
N GLY A 172 -11.80 10.66 -16.02
CA GLY A 172 -13.13 10.30 -15.54
C GLY A 172 -13.08 9.15 -14.54
N SER A 173 -13.84 8.09 -14.84
CA SER A 173 -13.92 6.85 -14.05
C SER A 173 -12.87 5.79 -14.44
N THR A 174 -12.03 6.06 -15.44
CA THR A 174 -11.04 5.11 -15.94
C THR A 174 -9.63 5.52 -15.51
N THR A 175 -8.89 4.55 -14.98
CA THR A 175 -7.48 4.72 -14.61
C THR A 175 -6.61 4.01 -15.63
N TYR A 176 -5.74 4.73 -16.32
CA TYR A 176 -4.75 4.16 -17.22
C TYR A 176 -3.45 3.95 -16.46
N VAL A 177 -2.91 2.74 -16.53
CA VAL A 177 -1.66 2.37 -15.87
C VAL A 177 -0.68 1.86 -16.93
N ASN A 178 0.57 2.29 -16.82
CA ASN A 178 1.61 1.82 -17.72
C ASN A 178 1.78 0.31 -17.60
N ASN A 179 1.60 -0.38 -18.72
CA ASN A 179 1.53 -1.83 -18.74
C ASN A 179 2.90 -2.47 -18.79
N ILE A 180 3.18 -3.28 -17.79
CA ILE A 180 4.34 -4.18 -17.76
C ILE A 180 3.96 -5.66 -17.63
N PHE A 181 2.66 -5.97 -17.52
CA PHE A 181 2.14 -7.30 -17.21
C PHE A 181 1.57 -8.01 -18.44
N THR A 182 1.05 -7.27 -19.43
CA THR A 182 0.44 -7.85 -20.63
C THR A 182 1.01 -7.23 -21.90
N THR A 183 1.08 -8.01 -22.98
CA THR A 183 1.58 -7.53 -24.29
C THR A 183 0.57 -6.65 -25.02
N HIS A 184 -0.73 -6.87 -24.76
CA HIS A 184 -1.83 -6.14 -25.37
C HIS A 184 -2.59 -5.32 -24.33
N PRO A 185 -3.15 -4.16 -24.71
CA PRO A 185 -3.98 -3.39 -23.82
C PRO A 185 -5.12 -4.23 -23.22
N LYS A 186 -5.27 -4.20 -21.90
CA LYS A 186 -6.29 -4.97 -21.18
C LYS A 186 -7.11 -4.06 -20.29
N PHE A 187 -8.43 -4.16 -20.40
CA PHE A 187 -9.37 -3.50 -19.51
C PHE A 187 -9.70 -4.42 -18.34
N ILE A 188 -9.74 -3.86 -17.13
CA ILE A 188 -10.04 -4.57 -15.89
C ILE A 188 -11.14 -3.78 -15.18
N ASN A 189 -12.31 -4.38 -15.00
CA ASN A 189 -13.38 -3.71 -14.26
C ASN A 189 -13.04 -3.59 -12.77
N TYR A 190 -13.45 -2.51 -12.12
CA TYR A 190 -13.28 -2.33 -10.66
C TYR A 190 -14.02 -3.35 -9.81
N THR A 191 -14.92 -4.18 -10.39
CA THR A 191 -15.43 -5.38 -9.75
C THR A 191 -14.31 -6.33 -9.31
N HIS A 192 -13.20 -6.37 -10.04
CA HIS A 192 -11.95 -7.05 -9.65
C HIS A 192 -11.17 -6.19 -8.66
N ARG A 193 -11.74 -6.05 -7.46
CA ARG A 193 -11.26 -5.14 -6.41
C ARG A 193 -9.80 -5.38 -6.03
N GLU A 194 -9.44 -6.62 -5.74
CA GLU A 194 -8.10 -6.99 -5.27
C GLU A 194 -7.04 -6.68 -6.33
N LEU A 195 -7.26 -7.19 -7.56
CA LEU A 195 -6.36 -6.97 -8.68
C LEU A 195 -6.16 -5.47 -8.96
N SER A 196 -7.26 -4.71 -8.95
CA SER A 196 -7.18 -3.27 -9.20
C SER A 196 -6.37 -2.54 -8.14
N GLN A 197 -6.52 -2.93 -6.87
CA GLN A 197 -5.75 -2.36 -5.75
C GLN A 197 -4.27 -2.72 -5.86
N LEU A 198 -3.95 -3.98 -6.20
CA LEU A 198 -2.57 -4.45 -6.34
C LEU A 198 -1.83 -3.77 -7.50
N ILE A 199 -2.48 -3.57 -8.64
CA ILE A 199 -1.87 -2.87 -9.80
C ILE A 199 -1.41 -1.47 -9.41
N LEU A 200 -2.25 -0.71 -8.69
CA LEU A 200 -1.90 0.64 -8.25
C LEU A 200 -0.85 0.63 -7.15
N ALA A 201 -1.00 -0.25 -6.16
CA ALA A 201 -0.01 -0.39 -5.09
C ALA A 201 1.37 -0.74 -5.67
N TYR A 202 1.43 -1.63 -6.66
CA TYR A 202 2.67 -1.95 -7.35
C TYR A 202 3.22 -0.75 -8.13
N THR A 203 2.34 0.01 -8.80
CA THR A 203 2.77 1.21 -9.52
C THR A 203 3.37 2.25 -8.56
N ASP A 204 2.76 2.46 -7.40
CA ASP A 204 3.30 3.32 -6.36
C ASP A 204 4.63 2.77 -5.80
N PHE A 205 4.71 1.46 -5.55
CA PHE A 205 5.91 0.79 -5.04
C PHE A 205 7.14 1.07 -5.91
N VAL A 206 6.98 0.98 -7.24
CA VAL A 206 8.08 1.16 -8.20
C VAL A 206 8.44 2.63 -8.40
N ASN A 207 7.47 3.54 -8.31
CA ASN A 207 7.65 4.94 -8.73
C ASN A 207 7.87 5.95 -7.58
N LEU A 208 7.65 5.56 -6.31
CA LEU A 208 7.89 6.39 -5.12
C LEU A 208 9.23 6.07 -4.43
#